data_AF-A0A7J5CCD2-F1
#
_entry.id   AF-A0A7J5CCD2-F1
#
_cell.length_a   1.000
_cell.length_b   1.000
_cell.length_c   1.000
_cell.angle_alpha   90.00
_cell.angle_beta   90.00
_cell.angle_gamma   90.00
#
_symmetry.space_group_name_H-M   'P 1'
#
loop_
_entity.id
_entity.type
_entity.pdbx_description
1 polymer ?
#
loop_
_entity_poly.entity_id
_entity_poly.type
_entity_poly.pdbx_seq_one_letter_code
_entity_poly.pdbx_strand_id
1 'polypeptide(L)'
;MTGGPARPVSRRGLLTGGALATGAVLAAGGAAVTAARSEDPANPVDAVTAARVGVAVEPFHGPRQAGVATDPQAHAAFIALTLTPGTGRAALGRMLRLLSDDAARLAQGRPALADTEPELGLLPARLTVTFGFGPGLYRAAGLDGHRPPSVADLPSFRVDRLQPRWSGGDLLLQICADDPLTVAHAQRVLIKDSRPFATVRWVQQGFRRAAGTEPGRTQRNLFGQLDGTANPAPGAALDAAVWAPDGPDWLRDSTTLVVRRISMNLETWDLLGRTDRELAVGRRLDTGAPLTGAAEHDEPDFAATGPDGLTVIPDFSHLTRARVTDDRLKILRRPYNYDGIPTPEGHADSGLIFTSYQADITRQFLPIQRRLAERDLLNEWTTPIGSAVFAIPPGCPDGGWIGQQLLG
;
A
#
# COMPACT_ATOMS: atom_id res chain seq x y z
N MET A 1 -16.47 -73.80 -18.09
CA MET A 1 -15.21 -73.81 -17.33
C MET A 1 -14.09 -73.46 -18.30
N THR A 2 -13.09 -72.69 -17.81
CA THR A 2 -11.89 -72.14 -18.49
C THR A 2 -12.21 -71.02 -19.51
N GLY A 3 -11.58 -69.84 -19.57
CA GLY A 3 -10.54 -69.12 -18.80
C GLY A 3 -10.33 -67.76 -19.52
N GLY A 4 -10.07 -66.65 -18.80
CA GLY A 4 -9.89 -65.28 -19.35
C GLY A 4 -8.57 -65.09 -20.16
N PRO A 5 -8.12 -63.85 -20.53
CA PRO A 5 -8.43 -62.52 -19.98
C PRO A 5 -8.64 -61.38 -21.02
N ALA A 6 -8.92 -60.15 -20.53
CA ALA A 6 -9.14 -58.92 -21.32
C ALA A 6 -7.85 -58.17 -21.71
N ARG A 7 -7.86 -57.44 -22.85
CA ARG A 7 -6.96 -56.31 -23.20
C ARG A 7 -7.51 -55.48 -24.39
N PRO A 8 -7.02 -54.25 -24.68
CA PRO A 8 -7.81 -53.02 -24.71
C PRO A 8 -7.92 -52.34 -26.10
N VAL A 9 -8.85 -51.39 -26.26
CA VAL A 9 -9.03 -50.61 -27.49
C VAL A 9 -7.92 -49.56 -27.61
N SER A 10 -7.16 -49.60 -28.72
CA SER A 10 -5.99 -48.73 -28.95
C SER A 10 -6.33 -47.47 -29.74
N ARG A 11 -5.55 -46.40 -29.47
CA ARG A 11 -5.75 -44.97 -29.85
C ARG A 11 -5.52 -44.64 -31.34
N ARG A 12 -5.86 -45.50 -32.29
CA ARG A 12 -5.58 -45.26 -33.73
C ARG A 12 -6.79 -45.25 -34.67
N GLY A 13 -8.00 -45.09 -34.13
CA GLY A 13 -9.24 -44.97 -34.92
C GLY A 13 -9.73 -43.53 -35.16
N LEU A 14 -8.99 -42.52 -34.74
CA LEU A 14 -9.24 -41.12 -35.10
C LEU A 14 -8.50 -40.84 -36.40
N LEU A 15 -9.24 -40.69 -37.49
CA LEU A 15 -8.93 -40.05 -38.78
C LEU A 15 -9.58 -40.86 -39.92
N THR A 16 -10.88 -40.69 -40.17
CA THR A 16 -11.51 -40.76 -41.51
C THR A 16 -13.02 -40.49 -41.44
N GLY A 17 -13.50 -39.52 -42.24
CA GLY A 17 -14.92 -39.12 -42.44
C GLY A 17 -15.30 -37.89 -41.61
N GLY A 18 -15.47 -36.65 -42.12
CA GLY A 18 -16.18 -36.19 -43.33
C GLY A 18 -17.70 -36.16 -43.05
N ALA A 19 -18.51 -35.12 -43.27
CA ALA A 19 -18.37 -33.74 -43.73
C ALA A 19 -19.72 -33.02 -43.46
N LEU A 20 -19.67 -31.70 -43.21
CA LEU A 20 -20.68 -30.64 -43.48
C LEU A 20 -22.07 -30.64 -42.79
N ALA A 21 -22.32 -29.61 -41.96
CA ALA A 21 -23.56 -28.80 -41.97
C ALA A 21 -23.41 -27.49 -41.15
N THR A 22 -23.42 -26.37 -41.89
CA THR A 22 -23.86 -24.98 -41.59
C THR A 22 -24.31 -24.56 -40.17
N GLY A 23 -23.70 -23.47 -39.67
CA GLY A 23 -24.45 -22.33 -39.11
C GLY A 23 -24.49 -22.13 -37.57
N ALA A 24 -24.25 -20.87 -37.18
CA ALA A 24 -24.58 -20.21 -35.91
C ALA A 24 -23.58 -20.25 -34.72
N VAL A 25 -23.06 -19.05 -34.45
CA VAL A 25 -22.62 -18.42 -33.20
C VAL A 25 -23.09 -19.11 -31.91
N LEU A 26 -22.17 -19.34 -30.96
CA LEU A 26 -22.22 -18.85 -29.57
C LEU A 26 -21.02 -19.36 -28.77
N ALA A 27 -20.32 -18.41 -28.15
CA ALA A 27 -19.28 -18.65 -27.15
C ALA A 27 -19.89 -19.23 -25.87
N ALA A 28 -19.37 -20.35 -25.37
CA ALA A 28 -19.53 -20.77 -23.98
C ALA A 28 -18.50 -21.86 -23.65
N GLY A 29 -17.56 -21.55 -22.76
CA GLY A 29 -16.53 -22.49 -22.33
C GLY A 29 -15.69 -21.96 -21.17
N GLY A 30 -16.32 -21.27 -20.22
CA GLY A 30 -15.72 -20.93 -18.92
C GLY A 30 -16.37 -21.79 -17.84
N ALA A 31 -15.58 -22.67 -17.22
CA ALA A 31 -16.03 -23.49 -16.10
C ALA A 31 -16.51 -22.60 -14.95
N ALA A 32 -17.77 -22.77 -14.56
CA ALA A 32 -18.34 -22.09 -13.40
C ALA A 32 -17.82 -22.74 -12.11
N VAL A 33 -16.96 -22.01 -11.38
CA VAL A 33 -16.79 -22.21 -9.94
C VAL A 33 -17.81 -21.30 -9.26
N THR A 34 -18.94 -21.85 -8.83
CA THR A 34 -19.94 -21.13 -8.05
C THR A 34 -19.45 -20.96 -6.61
N ALA A 35 -18.68 -19.89 -6.35
CA ALA A 35 -18.56 -19.35 -5.01
C ALA A 35 -19.80 -18.49 -4.74
N ALA A 36 -20.59 -18.86 -3.74
CA ALA A 36 -21.75 -18.09 -3.31
C ALA A 36 -21.30 -16.67 -2.92
N ARG A 37 -21.60 -15.69 -3.78
CA ARG A 37 -21.51 -14.27 -3.47
C ARG A 37 -22.93 -13.76 -3.27
N SER A 38 -23.20 -13.24 -2.08
CA SER A 38 -24.35 -12.36 -1.87
C SER A 38 -24.15 -11.13 -2.75
N GLU A 39 -25.00 -10.96 -3.76
CA GLU A 39 -25.02 -9.78 -4.62
C GLU A 39 -25.69 -8.63 -3.85
N ASP A 40 -24.92 -7.56 -3.62
CA ASP A 40 -25.43 -6.29 -3.13
C ASP A 40 -25.70 -5.42 -4.38
N PRO A 41 -26.95 -4.94 -4.63
CA PRO A 41 -27.33 -4.38 -5.93
C PRO A 41 -26.96 -2.89 -6.10
N ALA A 42 -25.81 -2.46 -5.60
CA ALA A 42 -25.33 -1.08 -5.74
C ALA A 42 -24.05 -0.99 -6.58
N ASN A 43 -24.20 -0.43 -7.78
CA ASN A 43 -23.21 -0.12 -8.83
C ASN A 43 -22.75 -1.29 -9.73
N PRO A 44 -23.15 -1.32 -11.03
CA PRO A 44 -22.47 -2.17 -12.01
C PRO A 44 -21.03 -1.67 -12.16
N VAL A 45 -20.07 -2.42 -11.62
CA VAL A 45 -18.65 -2.19 -11.87
C VAL A 45 -18.32 -2.76 -13.25
N ASP A 46 -18.07 -1.88 -14.22
CA ASP A 46 -17.63 -2.27 -15.55
C ASP A 46 -16.39 -3.16 -15.47
N ALA A 47 -16.44 -4.32 -16.12
CA ALA A 47 -15.29 -5.22 -16.19
C ALA A 47 -14.10 -4.48 -16.83
N VAL A 48 -13.02 -4.29 -16.06
CA VAL A 48 -11.80 -3.67 -16.56
C VAL A 48 -11.08 -4.70 -17.45
N THR A 49 -10.92 -4.40 -18.74
CA THR A 49 -10.12 -5.25 -19.62
C THR A 49 -8.63 -5.10 -19.27
N ALA A 50 -7.84 -6.18 -19.36
CA ALA A 50 -6.40 -6.14 -19.07
C ALA A 50 -5.65 -5.06 -19.88
N ALA A 51 -6.07 -4.82 -21.12
CA ALA A 51 -5.53 -3.74 -21.96
C ALA A 51 -5.79 -2.33 -21.39
N ARG A 52 -6.92 -2.10 -20.71
CA ARG A 52 -7.21 -0.82 -20.05
C ARG A 52 -6.34 -0.59 -18.81
N VAL A 53 -5.98 -1.65 -18.09
CA VAL A 53 -5.04 -1.55 -16.94
C VAL A 53 -3.70 -1.02 -17.41
N GLY A 54 -3.11 -1.61 -18.46
CA GLY A 54 -1.75 -1.26 -18.90
C GLY A 54 -1.58 0.19 -19.37
N VAL A 55 -2.60 0.78 -20.02
CA VAL A 55 -2.51 2.13 -20.61
C VAL A 55 -3.04 3.24 -19.71
N ALA A 56 -3.64 2.91 -18.56
CA ALA A 56 -4.14 3.90 -17.62
C ALA A 56 -2.99 4.70 -17.01
N VAL A 57 -3.20 6.01 -16.82
CA VAL A 57 -2.21 6.96 -16.32
C VAL A 57 -2.73 7.69 -15.08
N GLU A 58 -1.81 8.14 -14.24
CA GLU A 58 -2.08 9.05 -13.13
C GLU A 58 -1.29 10.36 -13.37
N PRO A 59 -1.86 11.54 -13.11
CA PRO A 59 -1.13 12.80 -13.27
C PRO A 59 0.09 12.88 -12.34
N PHE A 60 1.26 13.24 -12.88
CA PHE A 60 2.45 13.52 -12.06
C PHE A 60 2.42 14.94 -11.49
N HIS A 61 2.04 15.91 -12.33
CA HIS A 61 1.99 17.32 -11.98
C HIS A 61 0.67 17.69 -11.28
N GLY A 62 0.75 18.65 -10.36
CA GLY A 62 -0.38 19.08 -9.56
C GLY A 62 0.07 19.78 -8.25
N PRO A 63 -0.87 20.32 -7.47
CA PRO A 63 -0.55 20.95 -6.18
C PRO A 63 -0.05 19.95 -5.14
N ARG A 64 -0.49 18.69 -5.24
CA ARG A 64 -0.16 17.58 -4.33
C ARG A 64 0.42 16.44 -5.14
N GLN A 65 1.38 15.72 -4.56
CA GLN A 65 1.96 14.55 -5.21
C GLN A 65 0.92 13.42 -5.35
N ALA A 66 0.94 12.73 -6.48
CA ALA A 66 0.22 11.47 -6.66
C ALA A 66 0.77 10.37 -5.74
N GLY A 67 0.02 9.28 -5.59
CA GLY A 67 0.39 8.14 -4.71
C GLY A 67 0.04 8.34 -3.23
N VAL A 68 -0.54 9.49 -2.87
CA VAL A 68 -1.13 9.74 -1.54
C VAL A 68 -2.65 9.56 -1.58
N ALA A 69 -3.38 10.51 -2.18
CA ALA A 69 -4.83 10.46 -2.35
C ALA A 69 -5.25 9.57 -3.53
N THR A 70 -4.31 9.18 -4.40
CA THR A 70 -4.54 8.23 -5.49
C THR A 70 -4.97 6.87 -4.92
N ASP A 71 -6.05 6.31 -5.46
CA ASP A 71 -6.53 4.97 -5.13
C ASP A 71 -5.38 3.94 -5.18
N PRO A 72 -5.17 3.14 -4.12
CA PRO A 72 -4.03 2.23 -4.02
C PRO A 72 -3.93 1.26 -5.19
N GLN A 73 -2.81 1.33 -5.92
CA GLN A 73 -2.52 0.40 -7.00
C GLN A 73 -2.15 -1.00 -6.47
N ALA A 74 -2.16 -2.00 -7.35
CA ALA A 74 -1.90 -3.40 -7.01
C ALA A 74 -0.49 -3.67 -6.45
N HIS A 75 0.52 -2.90 -6.85
CA HIS A 75 1.91 -3.12 -6.45
C HIS A 75 2.57 -1.84 -5.96
N ALA A 76 3.53 -1.97 -5.04
CA ALA A 76 4.36 -0.87 -4.61
C ALA A 76 5.80 -1.31 -4.30
N ALA A 77 6.73 -0.37 -4.46
CA ALA A 77 8.08 -0.43 -3.93
C ALA A 77 8.38 0.87 -3.16
N PHE A 78 8.74 0.72 -1.89
CA PHE A 78 9.22 1.81 -1.05
C PHE A 78 10.74 1.73 -0.96
N ILE A 79 11.43 2.75 -1.44
CA ILE A 79 12.89 2.78 -1.53
C ILE A 79 13.39 3.94 -0.68
N ALA A 80 14.06 3.62 0.43
CA ALA A 80 14.80 4.66 1.15
C ALA A 80 16.23 4.71 0.67
N LEU A 81 16.71 5.94 0.52
CA LEU A 81 18.06 6.27 0.13
C LEU A 81 18.77 6.96 1.30
N THR A 82 20.07 6.70 1.44
CA THR A 82 20.97 7.45 2.31
C THR A 82 21.89 8.28 1.43
N LEU A 83 21.96 9.59 1.70
CA LEU A 83 22.78 10.51 0.89
C LEU A 83 24.26 10.22 1.11
N THR A 84 25.05 10.26 0.04
CA THR A 84 26.50 10.12 0.14
C THR A 84 27.13 11.38 0.74
N PRO A 85 28.29 11.25 1.43
CA PRO A 85 29.04 12.42 1.88
C PRO A 85 29.34 13.38 0.70
N GLY A 86 29.07 14.67 0.89
CA GLY A 86 29.25 15.70 -0.14
C GLY A 86 28.00 16.02 -0.96
N THR A 87 26.91 15.24 -0.83
CA THR A 87 25.62 15.55 -1.45
C THR A 87 24.88 16.65 -0.68
N GLY A 88 25.30 17.90 -0.88
CA GLY A 88 24.66 19.10 -0.31
C GLY A 88 23.48 19.63 -1.14
N ARG A 89 22.92 20.78 -0.76
CA ARG A 89 21.74 21.42 -1.40
C ARG A 89 21.80 21.47 -2.93
N ALA A 90 22.92 21.93 -3.49
CA ALA A 90 23.06 22.04 -4.94
C ALA A 90 23.04 20.68 -5.65
N ALA A 91 23.62 19.64 -5.03
CA ALA A 91 23.61 18.28 -5.57
C ALA A 91 22.22 17.65 -5.45
N LEU A 92 21.53 17.85 -4.32
CA LEU A 92 20.13 17.46 -4.12
C LEU A 92 19.21 18.09 -5.17
N GLY A 93 19.36 19.38 -5.45
CA GLY A 93 18.56 20.05 -6.49
C GLY A 93 18.79 19.45 -7.89
N ARG A 94 20.02 19.02 -8.22
CA ARG A 94 20.27 18.30 -9.49
C ARG A 94 19.62 16.92 -9.51
N MET A 95 19.79 16.15 -8.44
CA MET A 95 19.20 14.81 -8.33
C MET A 95 17.67 14.86 -8.44
N LEU A 96 17.01 15.74 -7.67
CA LEU A 96 15.54 15.79 -7.66
C LEU A 96 14.96 16.32 -8.98
N ARG A 97 15.66 17.19 -9.72
CA ARG A 97 15.28 17.55 -11.09
C ARG A 97 15.30 16.34 -12.03
N LEU A 98 16.38 15.56 -11.98
CA LEU A 98 16.54 14.35 -12.79
C LEU A 98 15.43 13.33 -12.45
N LEU A 99 15.30 12.98 -11.17
CA LEU A 99 14.30 11.99 -10.74
C LEU A 99 12.86 12.46 -10.99
N SER A 100 12.57 13.76 -10.91
CA SER A 100 11.24 14.30 -11.23
C SER A 100 10.93 14.19 -12.72
N ASP A 101 11.89 14.50 -13.60
CA ASP A 101 11.69 14.36 -15.06
C ASP A 101 11.46 12.90 -15.45
N ASP A 102 12.25 11.97 -14.91
CA ASP A 102 12.07 10.54 -15.15
C ASP A 102 10.71 10.04 -14.63
N ALA A 103 10.34 10.41 -13.40
CA ALA A 103 9.05 10.06 -12.84
C ALA A 103 7.88 10.60 -13.68
N ALA A 104 7.96 11.85 -14.14
CA ALA A 104 6.94 12.48 -14.99
C ALA A 104 6.83 11.81 -16.37
N ARG A 105 7.93 11.31 -16.93
CA ARG A 105 7.95 10.56 -18.19
C ARG A 105 7.30 9.19 -18.01
N LEU A 106 7.81 8.41 -17.05
CA LEU A 106 7.37 7.05 -16.82
C LEU A 106 5.89 6.98 -16.44
N ALA A 107 5.40 7.90 -15.59
CA ALA A 107 3.98 7.99 -15.21
C ALA A 107 3.04 8.19 -16.41
N GLN A 108 3.57 8.68 -17.54
CA GLN A 108 2.84 8.96 -18.78
C GLN A 108 3.16 7.96 -19.90
N GLY A 109 3.76 6.80 -19.57
CA GLY A 109 4.08 5.79 -20.58
C GLY A 109 5.20 6.20 -21.54
N ARG A 110 6.07 7.12 -21.11
CA ARG A 110 7.21 7.62 -21.89
C ARG A 110 8.51 7.15 -21.25
N PRO A 111 9.52 6.73 -22.05
CA PRO A 111 10.82 6.38 -21.51
C PRO A 111 11.48 7.54 -20.75
N ALA A 112 12.21 7.18 -19.69
CA ALA A 112 13.06 8.09 -18.95
C ALA A 112 14.25 8.60 -19.79
N LEU A 113 14.98 9.61 -19.30
CA LEU A 113 16.18 10.06 -19.99
C LEU A 113 17.28 9.00 -19.90
N ALA A 114 17.92 8.71 -21.02
CA ALA A 114 18.95 7.66 -21.12
C ALA A 114 18.49 6.29 -20.59
N ASP A 115 17.20 5.97 -20.73
CA ASP A 115 16.64 4.66 -20.42
C ASP A 115 17.25 3.59 -21.32
N THR A 116 17.76 2.52 -20.71
CA THR A 116 18.40 1.41 -21.43
C THR A 116 17.40 0.36 -21.91
N GLU A 117 16.18 0.36 -21.38
CA GLU A 117 15.09 -0.55 -21.74
C GLU A 117 13.78 0.23 -21.91
N PRO A 118 13.71 1.15 -22.89
CA PRO A 118 12.59 2.07 -23.06
C PRO A 118 11.24 1.37 -23.29
N GLU A 119 11.24 0.15 -23.82
CA GLU A 119 10.03 -0.63 -24.06
C GLU A 119 9.28 -0.99 -22.77
N LEU A 120 9.99 -1.08 -21.64
CA LEU A 120 9.38 -1.35 -20.33
C LEU A 120 8.63 -0.13 -19.75
N GLY A 121 8.92 1.07 -20.26
CA GLY A 121 8.27 2.31 -19.84
C GLY A 121 7.00 2.67 -20.62
N LEU A 122 6.57 1.85 -21.59
CA LEU A 122 5.44 2.17 -22.49
C LEU A 122 4.05 1.89 -21.88
N LEU A 123 3.98 1.00 -20.89
CA LEU A 123 2.74 0.65 -20.19
C LEU A 123 2.79 1.22 -18.76
N PRO A 124 2.24 2.42 -18.53
CA PRO A 124 2.34 3.10 -17.24
C PRO A 124 1.53 2.42 -16.14
N ALA A 125 0.44 1.70 -16.45
CA ALA A 125 -0.35 0.97 -15.45
C ALA A 125 -0.65 1.77 -14.15
N ARG A 126 -1.10 3.03 -14.30
CA ARG A 126 -1.34 3.98 -13.20
C ARG A 126 -0.10 4.24 -12.32
N LEU A 127 1.08 4.26 -12.92
CA LEU A 127 2.34 4.51 -12.22
C LEU A 127 2.33 5.89 -11.54
N THR A 128 2.62 5.90 -10.25
CA THR A 128 2.91 7.09 -9.45
C THR A 128 4.25 6.95 -8.77
N VAL A 129 4.99 8.06 -8.68
CA VAL A 129 6.24 8.17 -7.90
C VAL A 129 6.09 9.31 -6.90
N THR A 130 6.09 9.00 -5.62
CA THR A 130 5.98 9.97 -4.51
C THR A 130 7.34 10.11 -3.82
N PHE A 131 7.78 11.34 -3.61
CA PHE A 131 9.04 11.66 -2.94
C PHE A 131 8.77 12.07 -1.50
N GLY A 132 9.58 11.56 -0.56
CA GLY A 132 9.52 11.92 0.85
C GLY A 132 10.89 12.30 1.42
N PHE A 133 10.98 13.37 2.18
CA PHE A 133 12.22 13.91 2.75
C PHE A 133 12.34 13.51 4.22
N GLY A 134 13.36 12.71 4.53
CA GLY A 134 13.70 12.31 5.88
C GLY A 134 14.63 13.33 6.55
N PRO A 135 14.91 13.19 7.86
CA PRO A 135 15.72 14.14 8.61
C PRO A 135 17.10 14.41 8.00
N GLY A 136 17.73 13.40 7.40
CA GLY A 136 19.07 13.56 6.82
C GLY A 136 19.11 14.41 5.56
N LEU A 137 18.05 14.48 4.76
CA LEU A 137 18.01 15.38 3.60
C LEU A 137 18.02 16.84 4.02
N TYR A 138 17.22 17.21 5.03
CA TYR A 138 17.21 18.58 5.57
C TYR A 138 18.59 18.96 6.14
N ARG A 139 19.23 18.06 6.89
CA ARG A 139 20.59 18.28 7.40
C ARG A 139 21.61 18.46 6.27
N ALA A 140 21.59 17.59 5.27
CA ALA A 140 22.52 17.66 4.13
C ALA A 140 22.32 18.94 3.29
N ALA A 141 21.09 19.43 3.19
CA ALA A 141 20.77 20.69 2.52
C ALA A 141 21.14 21.94 3.34
N GLY A 142 21.49 21.81 4.62
CA GLY A 142 21.66 22.95 5.53
C GLY A 142 20.33 23.64 5.87
N LEU A 143 19.22 22.90 5.85
CA LEU A 143 17.85 23.38 5.99
C LEU A 143 17.10 22.70 7.16
N ASP A 144 17.79 22.22 8.20
CA ASP A 144 17.11 21.52 9.31
C ASP A 144 16.05 22.39 10.02
N GLY A 145 16.21 23.71 10.03
CA GLY A 145 15.17 24.64 10.51
C GLY A 145 13.89 24.69 9.67
N HIS A 146 13.90 24.13 8.45
CA HIS A 146 12.73 23.96 7.58
C HIS A 146 12.17 22.54 7.65
N ARG A 147 12.67 21.67 8.53
CA ARG A 147 12.10 20.34 8.72
C ARG A 147 10.85 20.45 9.59
N PRO A 148 9.70 19.85 9.21
CA PRO A 148 8.57 19.76 10.13
C PRO A 148 9.01 19.04 11.42
N PRO A 149 8.72 19.57 12.62
CA PRO A 149 9.22 19.00 13.87
C PRO A 149 8.84 17.53 14.08
N SER A 150 7.68 17.13 13.55
CA SER A 150 7.17 15.77 13.60
C SER A 150 7.91 14.77 12.70
N VAL A 151 8.73 15.24 11.75
CA VAL A 151 9.56 14.41 10.87
C VAL A 151 10.86 14.08 11.59
N ALA A 152 10.78 13.13 12.52
CA ALA A 152 11.88 12.61 13.31
C ALA A 152 11.65 11.12 13.57
N ASP A 153 12.64 10.44 14.16
CA ASP A 153 12.45 9.07 14.62
C ASP A 153 11.30 9.04 15.65
N LEU A 154 10.40 8.07 15.48
CA LEU A 154 9.30 7.85 16.41
C LEU A 154 9.84 7.46 17.81
N PRO A 155 9.13 7.79 18.89
CA PRO A 155 9.47 7.26 20.20
C PRO A 155 9.41 5.73 20.19
N SER A 156 10.19 5.09 21.05
CA SER A 156 10.16 3.64 21.20
C SER A 156 8.84 3.19 21.82
N PHE A 157 8.27 2.12 21.27
CA PHE A 157 7.09 1.43 21.80
C PHE A 157 7.48 0.03 22.29
N ARG A 158 6.79 -0.50 23.32
CA ARG A 158 7.10 -1.82 23.91
C ARG A 158 7.09 -2.97 22.88
N VAL A 159 6.24 -2.84 21.86
CA VAL A 159 6.05 -3.82 20.79
C VAL A 159 7.16 -3.78 19.73
N ASP A 160 8.00 -2.74 19.71
CA ASP A 160 9.01 -2.56 18.68
C ASP A 160 10.11 -3.64 18.76
N ARG A 161 10.45 -4.22 17.60
CA ARG A 161 11.63 -5.07 17.37
C ARG A 161 12.38 -4.57 16.14
N LEU A 162 12.70 -3.27 16.14
CA LEU A 162 13.20 -2.57 14.95
C LEU A 162 14.55 -3.06 14.52
N GLN A 163 14.65 -3.26 13.21
CA GLN A 163 15.86 -3.65 12.54
C GLN A 163 16.36 -2.45 11.72
N PRO A 164 17.65 -2.07 11.82
CA PRO A 164 18.21 -0.95 11.07
C PRO A 164 18.01 -1.08 9.55
N ARG A 165 18.00 -2.33 9.04
CA ARG A 165 17.78 -2.65 7.62
C ARG A 165 16.37 -2.32 7.09
N TRP A 166 15.42 -1.98 7.96
CA TRP A 166 14.05 -1.59 7.59
C TRP A 166 13.66 -0.20 8.11
N SER A 167 14.63 0.57 8.61
CA SER A 167 14.34 1.78 9.39
C SER A 167 15.15 2.99 8.94
N GLY A 168 14.58 4.19 9.07
CA GLY A 168 15.18 5.47 8.68
C GLY A 168 15.32 5.66 7.17
N GLY A 169 16.05 6.69 6.76
CA GLY A 169 16.23 7.10 5.36
C GLY A 169 16.30 8.62 5.23
N ASP A 170 17.04 9.10 4.25
CA ASP A 170 17.18 10.54 3.98
C ASP A 170 16.21 11.00 2.90
N LEU A 171 15.99 10.16 1.89
CA LEU A 171 15.02 10.36 0.82
C LEU A 171 14.25 9.07 0.59
N LEU A 172 12.93 9.15 0.47
CA LEU A 172 12.04 8.08 0.07
C LEU A 172 11.61 8.29 -1.38
N LEU A 173 11.60 7.19 -2.14
CA LEU A 173 10.83 7.04 -3.36
C LEU A 173 9.77 5.96 -3.13
N GLN A 174 8.50 6.33 -3.17
CA GLN A 174 7.38 5.40 -3.19
C GLN A 174 6.89 5.27 -4.62
N ILE A 175 7.01 4.06 -5.17
CA ILE A 175 6.64 3.74 -6.53
C ILE A 175 5.43 2.82 -6.45
N CYS A 176 4.32 3.17 -7.09
CA CYS A 176 3.12 2.33 -7.11
C CYS A 176 2.58 2.21 -8.53
N ALA A 177 2.18 1.01 -8.96
CA ALA A 177 1.53 0.76 -10.24
C ALA A 177 0.68 -0.52 -10.16
N ASP A 178 -0.22 -0.69 -11.11
CA ASP A 178 -1.08 -1.86 -11.24
C ASP A 178 -0.40 -3.05 -11.94
N ASP A 179 0.82 -2.84 -12.44
CA ASP A 179 1.68 -3.86 -13.04
C ASP A 179 3.06 -3.94 -12.32
N PRO A 180 3.51 -5.14 -11.91
CA PRO A 180 4.76 -5.28 -11.17
C PRO A 180 6.01 -5.08 -12.04
N LEU A 181 5.95 -5.31 -13.35
CA LEU A 181 7.07 -5.07 -14.26
C LEU A 181 7.29 -3.56 -14.43
N THR A 182 6.23 -2.78 -14.53
CA THR A 182 6.29 -1.30 -14.51
C THR A 182 6.92 -0.78 -13.21
N VAL A 183 6.54 -1.33 -12.04
CA VAL A 183 7.19 -0.97 -10.76
C VAL A 183 8.68 -1.32 -10.77
N ALA A 184 9.05 -2.50 -11.25
CA ALA A 184 10.44 -2.94 -11.31
C ALA A 184 11.30 -2.07 -12.23
N HIS A 185 10.77 -1.68 -13.39
CA HIS A 185 11.43 -0.77 -14.33
C HIS A 185 11.64 0.62 -13.73
N ALA A 186 10.58 1.24 -13.19
CA ALA A 186 10.69 2.55 -12.54
C ALA A 186 11.67 2.54 -11.37
N GLN A 187 11.66 1.48 -10.54
CA GLN A 187 12.64 1.29 -9.48
C GLN A 187 14.07 1.25 -10.03
N ARG A 188 14.32 0.48 -11.09
CA ARG A 188 15.66 0.36 -11.71
C ARG A 188 16.16 1.71 -12.23
N VAL A 189 15.30 2.45 -12.94
CA VAL A 189 15.62 3.77 -13.49
C VAL A 189 15.96 4.76 -12.37
N LEU A 190 15.06 4.92 -11.39
CA LEU A 190 15.25 5.92 -10.34
C LEU A 190 16.43 5.57 -9.41
N ILE A 191 16.68 4.29 -9.14
CA ILE A 191 17.89 3.89 -8.41
C ILE A 191 19.13 4.23 -9.22
N LYS A 192 19.18 3.90 -10.52
CA LYS A 192 20.33 4.21 -11.40
C LYS A 192 20.67 5.69 -11.33
N ASP A 193 19.67 6.56 -11.42
CA ASP A 193 19.86 8.01 -11.51
C ASP A 193 20.16 8.67 -10.15
N SER A 194 19.85 7.98 -9.05
CA SER A 194 20.26 8.38 -7.70
C SER A 194 21.70 8.00 -7.33
N ARG A 195 22.34 7.03 -8.02
CA ARG A 195 23.66 6.46 -7.67
C ARG A 195 24.77 7.49 -7.41
N PRO A 196 24.88 8.60 -8.17
CA PRO A 196 25.92 9.58 -7.90
C PRO A 196 25.77 10.32 -6.57
N PHE A 197 24.57 10.30 -5.98
CA PHE A 197 24.16 11.16 -4.88
C PHE A 197 23.80 10.40 -3.59
N ALA A 198 23.43 9.13 -3.73
CA ALA A 198 22.89 8.34 -2.63
C ALA A 198 23.13 6.83 -2.82
N THR A 199 23.03 6.10 -1.72
CA THR A 199 23.01 4.64 -1.70
C THR A 199 21.64 4.13 -1.26
N VAL A 200 21.24 2.96 -1.76
CA VAL A 200 20.01 2.31 -1.33
C VAL A 200 20.19 1.84 0.11
N ARG A 201 19.32 2.34 0.99
CA ARG A 201 19.29 1.96 2.41
C ARG A 201 18.44 0.71 2.61
N TRP A 202 17.25 0.71 2.01
CA TRP A 202 16.34 -0.44 1.99
C TRP A 202 15.33 -0.31 0.85
N VAL A 203 14.83 -1.46 0.40
CA VAL A 203 13.72 -1.57 -0.54
C VAL A 203 12.69 -2.49 0.07
N GLN A 204 11.44 -2.04 0.13
CA GLN A 204 10.31 -2.84 0.60
C GLN A 204 9.28 -2.94 -0.51
N GLN A 205 9.17 -4.13 -1.11
CA GLN A 205 8.17 -4.42 -2.12
C GLN A 205 6.91 -4.96 -1.45
N GLY A 206 5.76 -4.51 -1.94
CA GLY A 206 4.48 -4.95 -1.44
C GLY A 206 3.42 -5.06 -2.53
N PHE A 207 2.34 -5.73 -2.18
CA PHE A 207 1.24 -6.02 -3.08
C PHE A 207 -0.12 -5.88 -2.40
N ARG A 208 -1.12 -5.72 -3.24
CA ARG A 208 -2.54 -5.68 -2.95
C ARG A 208 -3.24 -6.63 -3.90
N ARG A 209 -4.58 -6.62 -3.96
CA ARG A 209 -5.28 -7.36 -5.02
C ARG A 209 -4.89 -6.81 -6.39
N ALA A 210 -4.78 -7.69 -7.38
CA ALA A 210 -4.52 -7.31 -8.75
C ALA A 210 -5.65 -6.39 -9.26
N ALA A 211 -5.29 -5.43 -10.12
CA ALA A 211 -6.25 -4.47 -10.67
C ALA A 211 -7.45 -5.17 -11.32
N GLY A 212 -8.65 -4.65 -11.06
CA GLY A 212 -9.90 -5.21 -11.57
C GLY A 212 -10.43 -6.46 -10.85
N THR A 213 -9.70 -7.02 -9.87
CA THR A 213 -10.18 -8.21 -9.12
C THR A 213 -11.35 -7.87 -8.20
N GLU A 214 -11.25 -6.75 -7.46
CA GLU A 214 -12.26 -6.27 -6.51
C GLU A 214 -12.35 -4.73 -6.60
N PRO A 215 -12.77 -4.15 -7.75
CA PRO A 215 -12.80 -2.71 -7.96
C PRO A 215 -13.75 -2.03 -6.98
N GLY A 216 -13.31 -0.93 -6.36
CA GLY A 216 -14.12 -0.12 -5.44
C GLY A 216 -14.46 -0.78 -4.10
N ARG A 217 -13.94 -1.98 -3.80
CA ARG A 217 -14.17 -2.68 -2.54
C ARG A 217 -12.97 -2.57 -1.60
N THR A 218 -13.24 -2.54 -0.30
CA THR A 218 -12.20 -2.74 0.73
C THR A 218 -11.54 -4.08 0.51
N GLN A 219 -10.20 -4.08 0.48
CA GLN A 219 -9.41 -5.28 0.22
C GLN A 219 -8.97 -5.95 1.51
N ARG A 220 -8.56 -7.21 1.40
CA ARG A 220 -8.08 -8.00 2.54
C ARG A 220 -6.57 -7.92 2.74
N ASN A 221 -6.12 -7.98 3.99
CA ASN A 221 -4.72 -8.21 4.36
C ASN A 221 -4.42 -9.72 4.52
N LEU A 222 -3.17 -10.08 4.87
CA LEU A 222 -2.75 -11.48 5.02
C LEU A 222 -3.31 -12.21 6.26
N PHE A 223 -3.86 -11.49 7.25
CA PHE A 223 -4.70 -12.11 8.28
C PHE A 223 -6.14 -12.39 7.81
N GLY A 224 -6.45 -12.04 6.55
CA GLY A 224 -7.77 -12.19 5.96
C GLY A 224 -8.76 -11.09 6.34
N GLN A 225 -8.34 -10.04 7.06
CA GLN A 225 -9.20 -8.96 7.53
C GLN A 225 -9.48 -7.97 6.40
N LEU A 226 -10.70 -7.43 6.29
CA LEU A 226 -10.98 -6.25 5.45
C LEU A 226 -10.26 -5.04 6.07
N ASP A 227 -9.38 -4.39 5.30
CA ASP A 227 -8.47 -3.36 5.78
C ASP A 227 -8.57 -2.08 4.94
N GLY A 228 -9.26 -1.07 5.49
CA GLY A 228 -9.45 0.22 4.82
C GLY A 228 -10.73 0.96 5.22
N THR A 229 -11.71 0.25 5.79
CA THR A 229 -13.08 0.72 6.08
C THR A 229 -13.18 2.11 6.71
N ALA A 230 -12.37 2.40 7.74
CA ALA A 230 -12.44 3.64 8.52
C ALA A 230 -11.45 4.72 8.07
N ASN A 231 -10.90 4.63 6.85
CA ASN A 231 -10.10 5.71 6.28
C ASN A 231 -10.95 6.99 6.10
N PRO A 232 -10.33 8.18 6.09
CA PRO A 232 -11.07 9.41 5.79
C PRO A 232 -11.68 9.33 4.39
N ALA A 233 -12.93 9.76 4.26
CA ALA A 233 -13.65 9.75 2.99
C ALA A 233 -12.99 10.72 1.98
N PRO A 234 -12.96 10.41 0.68
CA PRO A 234 -12.47 11.32 -0.35
C PRO A 234 -13.13 12.70 -0.30
N GLY A 235 -12.38 13.74 -0.66
CA GLY A 235 -12.85 15.13 -0.60
C GLY A 235 -12.47 15.81 0.71
N ALA A 236 -13.38 16.60 1.29
CA ALA A 236 -13.08 17.49 2.40
C ALA A 236 -12.55 16.78 3.67
N ALA A 237 -13.03 15.57 3.97
CA ALA A 237 -12.58 14.81 5.14
C ALA A 237 -11.14 14.32 4.98
N LEU A 238 -10.79 13.73 3.83
CA LEU A 238 -9.41 13.39 3.48
C LEU A 238 -8.53 14.62 3.50
N ASP A 239 -9.00 15.72 2.93
CA ASP A 239 -8.20 16.92 2.82
C ASP A 239 -7.85 17.52 4.19
N ALA A 240 -8.83 17.55 5.09
CA ALA A 240 -8.64 18.03 6.45
C ALA A 240 -7.74 17.12 7.31
N ALA A 241 -7.66 15.83 6.99
CA ALA A 241 -6.84 14.86 7.71
C ALA A 241 -5.39 14.81 7.20
N VAL A 242 -5.20 14.88 5.88
CA VAL A 242 -3.93 14.51 5.24
C VAL A 242 -3.05 15.71 4.96
N TRP A 243 -3.60 16.81 4.49
CA TRP A 243 -2.79 17.89 3.94
C TRP A 243 -2.57 19.01 4.95
N ALA A 244 -1.33 19.50 5.03
CA ALA A 244 -0.99 20.69 5.79
C ALA A 244 -1.72 21.90 5.16
N PRO A 245 -2.64 22.54 5.91
CA PRO A 245 -3.53 23.56 5.35
C PRO A 245 -2.79 24.90 5.11
N ASP A 246 -1.84 25.21 5.98
CA ASP A 246 -1.14 26.49 6.04
C ASP A 246 0.35 26.33 6.33
N GLY A 247 1.10 27.40 6.07
CA GLY A 247 2.54 27.47 6.30
C GLY A 247 3.25 28.15 5.14
N PRO A 248 4.59 28.17 5.17
CA PRO A 248 5.39 28.55 4.02
C PRO A 248 5.09 27.66 2.80
N ASP A 249 5.42 28.14 1.60
CA ASP A 249 5.08 27.45 0.35
C ASP A 249 5.65 26.03 0.23
N TRP A 250 6.73 25.72 0.93
CA TRP A 250 7.30 24.36 0.96
C TRP A 250 6.53 23.38 1.87
N LEU A 251 5.59 23.88 2.69
CA LEU A 251 4.77 23.09 3.62
C LEU A 251 3.29 23.06 3.21
N ARG A 252 2.76 24.10 2.56
CA ARG A 252 1.36 24.11 2.09
C ARG A 252 1.12 22.98 1.09
N ASP A 253 0.07 22.18 1.26
CA ASP A 253 -0.23 20.99 0.45
C ASP A 253 0.78 19.82 0.60
N SER A 254 1.66 19.90 1.60
CA SER A 254 2.49 18.77 2.03
C SER A 254 1.70 17.81 2.93
N THR A 255 2.22 16.61 3.13
CA THR A 255 1.78 15.67 4.17
C THR A 255 3.01 15.07 4.83
N THR A 256 2.83 14.39 5.94
CA THR A 256 3.85 13.50 6.49
C THR A 256 3.49 12.05 6.20
N LEU A 257 4.49 11.18 6.19
CA LEU A 257 4.36 9.73 6.01
C LEU A 257 5.09 9.01 7.14
N VAL A 258 4.39 8.07 7.77
CA VAL A 258 4.99 7.05 8.64
C VAL A 258 4.96 5.72 7.89
N VAL A 259 6.12 5.06 7.77
CA VAL A 259 6.25 3.71 7.24
C VAL A 259 6.62 2.76 8.37
N ARG A 260 5.82 1.72 8.58
CA ARG A 260 6.10 0.66 9.55
C ARG A 260 6.07 -0.69 8.84
N ARG A 261 7.20 -1.41 8.84
CA ARG A 261 7.22 -2.82 8.43
C ARG A 261 6.73 -3.65 9.62
N ILE A 262 5.56 -4.25 9.50
CA ILE A 262 4.91 -5.00 10.57
C ILE A 262 4.85 -6.47 10.16
N SER A 263 5.62 -7.31 10.84
CA SER A 263 5.59 -8.76 10.67
C SER A 263 4.30 -9.32 11.26
N MET A 264 3.66 -10.23 10.54
CA MET A 264 2.50 -10.98 10.99
C MET A 264 2.94 -12.40 11.37
N ASN A 265 2.68 -12.83 12.61
CA ASN A 265 2.84 -14.20 13.04
C ASN A 265 1.62 -15.00 12.57
N LEU A 266 1.70 -15.53 11.35
CA LEU A 266 0.61 -16.25 10.71
C LEU A 266 0.37 -17.61 11.37
N GLU A 267 1.43 -18.23 11.88
CA GLU A 267 1.40 -19.56 12.47
C GLU A 267 0.54 -19.60 13.73
N THR A 268 0.75 -18.66 14.66
CA THR A 268 -0.07 -18.61 15.88
C THR A 268 -1.42 -17.94 15.65
N TRP A 269 -1.55 -17.09 14.63
CA TRP A 269 -2.84 -16.56 14.19
C TRP A 269 -3.74 -17.69 13.68
N ASP A 270 -3.18 -18.64 12.93
CA ASP A 270 -3.92 -19.77 12.34
C ASP A 270 -4.47 -20.76 13.37
N LEU A 271 -3.90 -20.79 14.57
CA LEU A 271 -4.40 -21.62 15.68
C LEU A 271 -5.65 -21.05 16.36
N LEU A 272 -5.93 -19.75 16.16
CA LEU A 272 -7.08 -19.11 16.81
C LEU A 272 -8.41 -19.53 16.18
N GLY A 273 -9.41 -19.69 17.05
CA GLY A 273 -10.80 -19.75 16.62
C GLY A 273 -11.25 -18.44 15.99
N ARG A 274 -12.28 -18.50 15.14
CA ARG A 274 -12.81 -17.32 14.45
C ARG A 274 -13.23 -16.20 15.42
N THR A 275 -13.90 -16.57 16.50
CA THR A 275 -14.35 -15.62 17.54
C THR A 275 -13.18 -14.84 18.14
N ASP A 276 -12.07 -15.50 18.46
CA ASP A 276 -10.92 -14.84 19.09
C ASP A 276 -10.26 -13.83 18.13
N ARG A 277 -10.14 -14.20 16.85
CA ARG A 277 -9.64 -13.29 15.80
C ARG A 277 -10.55 -12.07 15.65
N GLU A 278 -11.86 -12.28 15.65
CA GLU A 278 -12.84 -11.19 15.52
C GLU A 278 -12.89 -10.29 16.77
N LEU A 279 -12.70 -10.85 17.97
CA LEU A 279 -12.58 -10.08 19.22
C LEU A 279 -11.29 -9.27 19.29
N ALA A 280 -10.15 -9.83 18.83
CA ALA A 280 -8.89 -9.11 18.74
C ALA A 280 -8.98 -7.89 17.80
N VAL A 281 -9.73 -8.01 16.70
CA VAL A 281 -9.92 -6.91 15.74
C VAL A 281 -11.03 -5.95 16.16
N GLY A 282 -12.14 -6.47 16.70
CA GLY A 282 -13.38 -5.74 16.93
C GLY A 282 -14.33 -5.70 15.72
N ARG A 283 -14.05 -6.49 14.68
CA ARG A 283 -14.87 -6.62 13.45
C ARG A 283 -14.97 -8.08 13.01
N ARG A 284 -16.06 -8.40 12.32
CA ARG A 284 -16.30 -9.70 11.69
C ARG A 284 -15.38 -9.89 10.50
N LEU A 285 -14.81 -11.09 10.35
CA LEU A 285 -13.87 -11.37 9.27
C LEU A 285 -14.56 -11.51 7.91
N ASP A 286 -15.77 -12.07 7.83
CA ASP A 286 -16.48 -12.25 6.54
C ASP A 286 -16.96 -10.94 5.91
N THR A 287 -17.64 -10.12 6.71
CA THR A 287 -18.39 -8.94 6.30
C THR A 287 -17.66 -7.64 6.60
N GLY A 288 -16.68 -7.65 7.50
CA GLY A 288 -16.02 -6.43 7.98
C GLY A 288 -16.86 -5.61 8.95
N ALA A 289 -18.09 -6.01 9.25
CA ALA A 289 -18.97 -5.29 10.17
C ALA A 289 -18.36 -5.19 11.57
N PRO A 290 -18.61 -4.11 12.34
CA PRO A 290 -18.32 -4.14 13.77
C PRO A 290 -19.05 -5.31 14.43
N LEU A 291 -18.55 -5.81 15.56
CA LEU A 291 -19.21 -6.93 16.27
C LEU A 291 -20.66 -6.60 16.68
N THR A 292 -20.99 -5.32 16.79
CA THR A 292 -22.31 -4.76 17.09
C THR A 292 -23.19 -4.48 15.86
N GLY A 293 -22.68 -4.69 14.65
CA GLY A 293 -23.37 -4.43 13.38
C GLY A 293 -23.45 -5.64 12.45
N ALA A 294 -23.94 -5.38 11.23
CA ALA A 294 -24.19 -6.37 10.17
C ALA A 294 -23.46 -6.05 8.85
N ALA A 295 -23.21 -4.78 8.54
CA ALA A 295 -22.52 -4.34 7.32
C ALA A 295 -21.17 -3.67 7.64
N GLU A 296 -20.25 -3.68 6.67
CA GLU A 296 -18.88 -3.13 6.82
C GLU A 296 -18.87 -1.69 7.37
N HIS A 297 -19.76 -0.85 6.84
CA HIS A 297 -19.82 0.57 7.15
C HIS A 297 -20.80 0.93 8.27
N ASP A 298 -21.33 -0.05 9.01
CA ASP A 298 -22.10 0.24 10.22
C ASP A 298 -21.20 0.92 11.26
N GLU A 299 -21.75 1.92 11.96
CA GLU A 299 -21.06 2.61 13.04
C GLU A 299 -20.88 1.68 14.25
N PRO A 300 -19.66 1.48 14.77
CA PRO A 300 -19.45 0.61 15.91
C PRO A 300 -20.03 1.21 17.19
N ASP A 301 -20.94 0.49 17.84
CA ASP A 301 -21.41 0.82 19.18
C ASP A 301 -20.44 0.29 20.26
N PHE A 302 -19.62 1.17 20.82
CA PHE A 302 -18.66 0.83 21.87
C PHE A 302 -19.29 0.72 23.27
N ALA A 303 -20.55 1.13 23.44
CA ALA A 303 -21.27 1.06 24.72
C ALA A 303 -22.14 -0.21 24.83
N ALA A 304 -22.39 -0.91 23.72
CA ALA A 304 -23.16 -2.14 23.70
C ALA A 304 -22.51 -3.22 24.59
N THR A 305 -23.33 -3.84 25.44
CA THR A 305 -22.91 -4.93 26.34
C THR A 305 -23.61 -6.24 26.01
N GLY A 306 -22.90 -7.35 26.18
CA GLY A 306 -23.47 -8.70 26.09
C GLY A 306 -24.25 -9.10 27.35
N PRO A 307 -24.85 -10.31 27.36
CA PRO A 307 -25.59 -10.84 28.52
C PRO A 307 -24.74 -11.02 29.78
N ASP A 308 -23.43 -11.11 29.63
CA ASP A 308 -22.44 -11.19 30.72
C ASP A 308 -22.05 -9.82 31.30
N GLY A 309 -22.59 -8.73 30.75
CA GLY A 309 -22.28 -7.35 31.15
C GLY A 309 -20.96 -6.82 30.60
N LEU A 310 -20.25 -7.58 29.77
CA LEU A 310 -19.02 -7.13 29.11
C LEU A 310 -19.34 -6.40 27.80
N THR A 311 -18.50 -5.45 27.40
CA THR A 311 -18.64 -4.75 26.12
C THR A 311 -18.52 -5.72 24.94
N VAL A 312 -19.45 -5.66 23.98
CA VAL A 312 -19.45 -6.52 22.79
C VAL A 312 -18.19 -6.31 21.94
N ILE A 313 -17.72 -5.06 21.85
CA ILE A 313 -16.42 -4.71 21.27
C ILE A 313 -15.44 -4.50 22.44
N PRO A 314 -14.48 -5.41 22.68
CA PRO A 314 -13.59 -5.31 23.84
C PRO A 314 -12.72 -4.04 23.85
N ASP A 315 -12.37 -3.55 25.06
CA ASP A 315 -11.41 -2.42 25.22
C ASP A 315 -10.05 -2.71 24.57
N PHE A 316 -9.59 -3.96 24.61
CA PHE A 316 -8.33 -4.40 24.00
C PHE A 316 -8.41 -4.61 22.48
N SER A 317 -9.58 -4.51 21.86
CA SER A 317 -9.70 -4.74 20.42
C SER A 317 -9.01 -3.64 19.62
N HIS A 318 -8.42 -4.00 18.49
CA HIS A 318 -7.73 -3.08 17.59
C HIS A 318 -8.63 -1.89 17.21
N LEU A 319 -9.91 -2.15 16.88
CA LEU A 319 -10.89 -1.13 16.55
C LEU A 319 -11.08 -0.10 17.68
N THR A 320 -11.21 -0.54 18.93
CA THR A 320 -11.35 0.37 20.09
C THR A 320 -10.09 1.19 20.29
N ARG A 321 -8.92 0.56 20.27
CA ARG A 321 -7.64 1.24 20.53
C ARG A 321 -7.28 2.24 19.41
N ALA A 322 -7.61 1.91 18.16
CA ALA A 322 -7.34 2.73 16.98
C ALA A 322 -8.38 3.86 16.75
N ARG A 323 -9.51 3.84 17.46
CA ARG A 323 -10.64 4.75 17.23
C ARG A 323 -10.23 6.22 17.19
N VAL A 324 -10.76 6.94 16.20
CA VAL A 324 -10.73 8.41 16.08
C VAL A 324 -12.08 8.87 15.53
N THR A 325 -12.72 9.83 16.20
CA THR A 325 -14.05 10.35 15.81
C THR A 325 -13.98 11.65 15.01
N ASP A 326 -12.98 12.51 15.24
CA ASP A 326 -12.78 13.73 14.46
C ASP A 326 -11.98 13.42 13.20
N ASP A 327 -12.56 13.68 12.03
CA ASP A 327 -11.91 13.48 10.73
C ASP A 327 -10.55 14.17 10.63
N ARG A 328 -10.39 15.35 11.24
CA ARG A 328 -9.12 16.11 11.23
C ARG A 328 -8.00 15.41 11.99
N LEU A 329 -8.35 14.46 12.85
CA LEU A 329 -7.41 13.68 13.65
C LEU A 329 -7.17 12.28 13.07
N LYS A 330 -7.90 11.89 12.02
CA LYS A 330 -7.71 10.59 11.35
C LYS A 330 -6.39 10.54 10.61
N ILE A 331 -5.93 9.34 10.31
CA ILE A 331 -4.81 9.10 9.40
C ILE A 331 -5.35 8.41 8.14
N LEU A 332 -4.79 8.73 6.98
CA LEU A 332 -5.04 7.95 5.77
C LEU A 332 -4.11 6.75 5.77
N ARG A 333 -4.65 5.53 5.93
CA ARG A 333 -3.86 4.30 5.86
C ARG A 333 -3.83 3.81 4.42
N ARG A 334 -2.64 3.59 3.86
CA ARG A 334 -2.45 3.12 2.47
C ARG A 334 -1.53 1.89 2.39
N PRO A 335 -1.80 0.82 3.16
CA PRO A 335 -0.86 -0.27 3.33
C PRO A 335 -0.72 -1.12 2.06
N TYR A 336 0.38 -1.87 2.03
CA TYR A 336 0.63 -2.98 1.12
C TYR A 336 1.02 -4.22 1.92
N ASN A 337 0.55 -5.39 1.50
CA ASN A 337 1.02 -6.66 2.06
C ASN A 337 2.44 -6.93 1.57
N TYR A 338 3.23 -7.70 2.32
CA TYR A 338 4.46 -8.29 1.81
C TYR A 338 4.49 -9.78 2.16
N ASP A 339 5.13 -10.55 1.29
CA ASP A 339 5.33 -11.99 1.46
C ASP A 339 6.75 -12.32 0.99
N GLY A 340 7.65 -12.48 1.94
CA GLY A 340 9.07 -12.71 1.75
C GLY A 340 9.40 -14.20 1.69
N ILE A 341 10.69 -14.51 1.80
CA ILE A 341 11.15 -15.90 1.82
C ILE A 341 10.98 -16.44 3.25
N PRO A 342 10.24 -17.54 3.46
CA PRO A 342 10.12 -18.17 4.76
C PRO A 342 11.49 -18.62 5.31
N THR A 343 11.62 -18.72 6.64
CA THR A 343 12.82 -19.31 7.24
C THR A 343 12.92 -20.80 6.91
N PRO A 344 14.11 -21.42 7.00
CA PRO A 344 14.27 -22.87 6.77
C PRO A 344 13.37 -23.74 7.67
N GLU A 345 12.99 -23.24 8.85
CA GLU A 345 12.09 -23.88 9.80
C GLU A 345 10.61 -23.73 9.42
N GLY A 346 10.31 -22.98 8.35
CA GLY A 346 8.97 -22.77 7.83
C GLY A 346 8.24 -21.55 8.40
N HIS A 347 8.93 -20.64 9.10
CA HIS A 347 8.30 -19.41 9.60
C HIS A 347 8.15 -18.38 8.48
N ALA A 348 6.96 -17.82 8.33
CA ALA A 348 6.65 -16.84 7.30
C ALA A 348 7.38 -15.48 7.54
N ASP A 349 8.01 -14.93 6.49
CA ASP A 349 8.40 -13.50 6.46
C ASP A 349 7.31 -12.72 5.75
N SER A 350 6.13 -12.64 6.37
CA SER A 350 4.96 -12.01 5.75
C SER A 350 4.36 -10.97 6.68
N GLY A 351 3.65 -10.00 6.12
CA GLY A 351 2.98 -8.99 6.92
C GLY A 351 2.54 -7.76 6.13
N LEU A 352 2.63 -6.60 6.78
CA LEU A 352 2.16 -5.33 6.26
C LEU A 352 3.29 -4.31 6.19
N ILE A 353 3.47 -3.69 5.02
CA ILE A 353 4.11 -2.38 4.90
C ILE A 353 3.02 -1.37 5.20
N PHE A 354 2.85 -1.09 6.49
CA PHE A 354 1.89 -0.09 6.95
C PHE A 354 2.41 1.29 6.57
N THR A 355 1.58 2.05 5.85
CA THR A 355 1.85 3.46 5.56
C THR A 355 0.69 4.30 6.04
N SER A 356 0.99 5.40 6.72
CA SER A 356 0.00 6.39 7.12
C SER A 356 0.40 7.80 6.73
N TYR A 357 -0.56 8.51 6.16
CA TYR A 357 -0.44 9.90 5.74
C TYR A 357 -1.31 10.78 6.63
N GLN A 358 -0.72 11.88 7.07
CA GLN A 358 -1.33 12.80 8.01
C GLN A 358 -0.65 14.16 7.94
N ALA A 359 -1.38 15.24 8.23
CA ALA A 359 -0.82 16.57 8.31
C ALA A 359 0.23 16.67 9.44
N ASP A 360 -0.02 16.06 10.60
CA ASP A 360 0.86 16.09 11.77
C ASP A 360 0.91 14.74 12.51
N ILE A 361 2.09 14.12 12.56
CA ILE A 361 2.34 12.83 13.21
C ILE A 361 2.10 12.90 14.72
N THR A 362 2.46 14.02 15.35
CA THR A 362 2.32 14.22 16.81
C THR A 362 0.86 14.27 17.22
N ARG A 363 0.01 14.88 16.39
CA ARG A 363 -1.43 15.03 16.66
C ARG A 363 -2.24 13.81 16.24
N GLN A 364 -1.81 13.08 15.22
CA GLN A 364 -2.63 12.05 14.57
C GLN A 364 -2.08 10.64 14.81
N PHE A 365 -0.87 10.33 14.32
CA PHE A 365 -0.32 8.98 14.41
C PHE A 365 0.12 8.59 15.84
N LEU A 366 0.88 9.45 16.54
CA LEU A 366 1.44 9.10 17.85
C LEU A 366 0.38 8.77 18.91
N PRO A 367 -0.73 9.52 19.06
CA PRO A 367 -1.75 9.18 20.04
C PRO A 367 -2.41 7.83 19.75
N ILE A 368 -2.62 7.50 18.47
CA ILE A 368 -3.16 6.20 18.04
C ILE A 368 -2.17 5.09 18.42
N GLN A 369 -0.91 5.20 17.99
CA GLN A 369 0.11 4.19 18.23
C GLN A 369 0.39 3.96 19.73
N ARG A 370 0.32 5.00 20.57
CA ARG A 370 0.43 4.88 22.03
C ARG A 370 -0.70 4.02 22.60
N ARG A 371 -1.96 4.30 22.24
CA ARG A 371 -3.11 3.50 22.68
C ARG A 371 -3.02 2.04 22.23
N LEU A 372 -2.51 1.81 21.01
CA LEU A 372 -2.27 0.47 20.49
C LEU A 372 -1.19 -0.26 21.30
N ALA A 373 -0.03 0.38 21.51
CA ALA A 373 1.09 -0.22 22.23
C ALA A 373 0.79 -0.51 23.71
N GLU A 374 -0.20 0.15 24.30
CA GLU A 374 -0.61 -0.06 25.69
C GLU A 374 -1.40 -1.36 25.89
N ARG A 375 -2.34 -1.68 24.98
CA ARG A 375 -3.39 -2.68 25.25
C ARG A 375 -3.99 -3.40 24.03
N ASP A 376 -3.54 -3.11 22.81
CA ASP A 376 -4.10 -3.79 21.64
C ASP A 376 -3.71 -5.28 21.64
N LEU A 377 -4.72 -6.15 21.60
CA LEU A 377 -4.54 -7.60 21.57
C LEU A 377 -3.88 -8.07 20.27
N LEU A 378 -4.02 -7.32 19.17
CA LEU A 378 -3.40 -7.68 17.89
C LEU A 378 -1.86 -7.70 17.97
N ASN A 379 -1.26 -7.02 18.96
CA ASN A 379 0.18 -7.02 19.20
C ASN A 379 0.77 -8.40 19.51
N GLU A 380 -0.05 -9.38 19.92
CA GLU A 380 0.40 -10.78 20.09
C GLU A 380 0.81 -11.41 18.74
N TRP A 381 0.22 -10.95 17.64
CA TRP A 381 0.46 -11.47 16.29
C TRP A 381 1.12 -10.47 15.34
N THR A 382 1.26 -9.21 15.74
CA THR A 382 1.92 -8.18 14.93
C THR A 382 3.15 -7.62 15.61
N THR A 383 4.28 -7.64 14.92
CA THR A 383 5.54 -7.10 15.43
C THR A 383 6.11 -6.04 14.47
N PRO A 384 6.19 -4.76 14.87
CA PRO A 384 6.91 -3.75 14.10
C PRO A 384 8.41 -4.05 14.06
N ILE A 385 8.94 -4.33 12.88
CA ILE A 385 10.36 -4.64 12.62
C ILE A 385 11.08 -3.55 11.81
N GLY A 386 10.33 -2.57 11.28
CA GLY A 386 10.86 -1.40 10.58
C GLY A 386 10.09 -0.14 10.93
N SER A 387 10.77 1.01 10.86
CA SER A 387 10.18 2.33 11.12
C SER A 387 10.91 3.43 10.36
N ALA A 388 10.18 4.23 9.58
CA ALA A 388 10.73 5.41 8.93
C ALA A 388 9.68 6.53 8.85
N VAL A 389 10.15 7.78 8.83
CA VAL A 389 9.31 8.98 8.81
C VAL A 389 9.83 9.95 7.74
N PHE A 390 8.92 10.47 6.93
CA PHE A 390 9.24 11.39 5.84
C PHE A 390 8.23 12.55 5.77
N ALA A 391 8.69 13.75 5.41
CA ALA A 391 7.83 14.81 4.89
C ALA A 391 7.64 14.61 3.39
N ILE A 392 6.42 14.50 2.91
CA ILE A 392 6.10 14.50 1.49
C ILE A 392 5.84 15.96 1.10
N PRO A 393 6.76 16.63 0.38
CA PRO A 393 6.56 18.02 -0.03
C PRO A 393 5.37 18.15 -0.99
N PRO A 394 4.97 19.38 -1.32
CA PRO A 394 3.91 19.64 -2.29
C PRO A 394 4.27 19.05 -3.66
N GLY A 395 3.26 18.96 -4.54
CA GLY A 395 3.49 18.64 -5.94
C GLY A 395 4.24 19.75 -6.68
N CYS A 396 4.37 19.59 -7.99
CA CYS A 396 5.01 20.58 -8.84
C CYS A 396 4.17 20.87 -10.10
N PRO A 397 4.22 22.10 -10.62
CA PRO A 397 3.62 22.41 -11.92
C PRO A 397 4.44 21.80 -13.06
N ASP A 398 3.89 21.83 -14.27
CA ASP A 398 4.64 21.49 -15.49
C ASP A 398 5.92 22.33 -15.59
N GLY A 399 7.05 21.68 -15.89
CA GLY A 399 8.38 22.31 -15.92
C GLY A 399 9.00 22.57 -14.53
N GLY A 400 8.27 22.34 -13.44
CA GLY A 400 8.79 22.32 -12.08
C GLY A 400 9.35 20.94 -11.69
N TRP A 401 9.83 20.82 -10.45
CA TRP A 401 10.35 19.57 -9.89
C TRP A 401 10.02 19.44 -8.40
N ILE A 402 9.96 18.20 -7.91
CA ILE A 402 9.55 17.94 -6.53
C ILE A 402 10.59 18.44 -5.53
N GLY A 403 10.15 19.29 -4.60
CA GLY A 403 11.03 19.95 -3.62
C GLY A 403 11.60 21.29 -4.09
N GLN A 404 11.20 21.80 -5.26
CA GLN A 404 11.64 23.10 -5.78
C GLN A 404 11.39 24.25 -4.80
N GLN A 405 10.28 24.26 -4.08
CA GLN A 405 9.92 25.30 -3.11
C GLN A 405 10.87 25.31 -1.88
N LEU A 406 11.55 24.20 -1.60
CA LEU A 406 12.47 24.04 -0.47
C LEU A 406 13.93 24.24 -0.89
N LEU A 407 14.31 23.68 -2.04
CA LEU A 407 15.70 23.52 -2.47
C LEU A 407 16.11 24.43 -3.63
N GLY A 408 15.14 25.09 -4.27
CA GLY A 408 15.29 26.00 -5.40
C GLY A 408 16.18 27.20 -5.13
#